data_AF-A0A7C7VJU3-F1
#
_entry.id   AF-A0A7C7VJU3-F1
#
_cell.length_a   1.000
_cell.length_b   1.000
_cell.length_c   1.000
_cell.angle_alpha   90.00
_cell.angle_beta   90.00
_cell.angle_gamma   90.00
#
_symmetry.space_group_name_H-M   'P 1'
#
loop_
_entity.id
_entity.type
_entity.pdbx_description
1 polymer ?
#
loop_
_entity_poly.entity_id
_entity_poly.type
_entity_poly.pdbx_seq_one_letter_code
_entity_poly.pdbx_strand_id
1 'polypeptide(L)'
;MQQSKKIEILTRPKDIIVFRKIEMPVGTLTDKTRLRRPKNWDPRVRAYYSPNPYKLEYLVKNEEDLEKIRFLISRLYDTYPLSNTIPDYHEVKKFVGEDGLVEYAVYGIIDHVMVYSLQDMMIAYFKNRKFLDKLLEILWEPVEAETIAALEAGVDVIFTPWYFC
;
A
#
# COMPACT_ATOMS: atom_id res chain seq x y z
N MET A 1 -1.76 19.13 15.96
CA MET A 1 -1.53 19.69 14.60
C MET A 1 -2.24 18.81 13.58
N GLN A 2 -3.03 19.39 12.68
CA GLN A 2 -3.81 18.67 11.68
C GLN A 2 -2.90 18.25 10.52
N GLN A 3 -3.04 17.01 10.02
CA GLN A 3 -2.33 16.53 8.84
C GLN A 3 -2.80 17.30 7.61
N SER A 4 -1.87 17.84 6.82
CA SER A 4 -2.14 18.57 5.59
C SER A 4 -1.62 17.74 4.40
N LYS A 5 -2.40 17.65 3.32
CA LYS A 5 -2.03 16.91 2.11
C LYS A 5 -2.17 17.81 0.89
N LYS A 6 -1.05 18.04 0.20
CA LYS A 6 -1.01 18.74 -1.09
C LYS A 6 -0.73 17.74 -2.19
N ILE A 7 -1.55 17.78 -3.25
CA ILE A 7 -1.37 16.97 -4.45
C ILE A 7 -1.19 17.91 -5.63
N GLU A 8 -0.10 17.74 -6.37
CA GLU A 8 0.14 18.46 -7.63
C GLU A 8 0.12 17.45 -8.77
N ILE A 9 -0.60 17.77 -9.84
CA ILE A 9 -0.78 16.89 -10.99
C ILE A 9 -0.24 17.58 -12.23
N LEU A 10 0.78 16.97 -12.85
CA LEU A 10 1.31 17.40 -14.14
C LEU A 10 0.83 16.43 -15.22
N THR A 11 -0.02 16.92 -16.11
CA THR A 11 -0.50 16.14 -17.27
C THR A 11 0.39 16.40 -18.48
N ARG A 12 0.87 15.34 -19.12
CA ARG A 12 1.62 15.38 -20.37
C ARG A 12 0.93 14.49 -21.41
N PRO A 13 1.27 14.61 -22.70
CA PRO A 13 0.63 13.81 -23.74
C PRO A 13 0.73 12.29 -23.54
N LYS A 14 1.78 11.80 -22.89
CA LYS A 14 2.07 10.36 -22.72
C LYS A 14 1.94 9.86 -21.28
N ASP A 15 1.79 10.72 -20.30
CA ASP A 15 1.73 10.34 -18.89
C ASP A 15 1.10 11.43 -18.01
N ILE A 16 0.69 11.00 -16.83
CA ILE A 16 0.32 11.86 -15.71
C ILE A 16 1.38 11.66 -14.64
N ILE A 17 1.91 12.74 -14.10
CA ILE A 17 2.81 12.71 -12.95
C ILE A 17 2.07 13.31 -11.77
N VAL A 18 1.95 12.52 -10.70
CA VAL A 18 1.35 12.92 -9.44
C VAL A 18 2.47 13.13 -8.43
N PHE A 19 2.54 14.33 -7.87
CA PHE A 19 3.41 14.67 -6.76
C PHE A 19 2.55 14.79 -5.51
N ARG A 20 2.97 14.16 -4.42
CA ARG A 20 2.29 14.27 -3.12
C ARG A 20 3.26 14.84 -2.10
N LYS A 21 2.78 15.81 -1.33
CA LYS A 21 3.43 16.31 -0.12
C LYS A 21 2.47 16.08 1.06
N ILE A 22 2.94 15.36 2.06
CA ILE A 22 2.19 15.04 3.27
C ILE A 22 2.90 15.71 4.44
N GLU A 23 2.26 16.71 5.02
CA GLU A 23 2.79 17.48 6.15
C GLU A 23 2.17 16.96 7.45
N MET A 24 3.04 16.59 8.39
CA MET A 24 2.70 15.96 9.66
C MET A 24 3.50 16.62 10.79
N PRO A 25 3.06 16.48 12.06
CA PRO A 25 3.81 17.00 13.21
C PRO A 25 5.26 16.47 13.29
N VAL A 26 5.46 15.21 12.90
CA VAL A 26 6.77 14.52 12.92
C VAL A 26 7.62 14.80 11.67
N GLY A 27 7.13 15.61 10.73
CA GLY A 27 7.87 16.00 9.52
C GLY A 27 7.05 15.90 8.24
N THR A 28 7.76 15.99 7.10
CA THR A 28 7.15 15.93 5.77
C THR A 28 7.59 14.67 5.03
N LEU A 29 6.63 14.01 4.38
CA LEU A 29 6.89 12.99 3.37
C LEU A 29 6.50 13.49 1.99
N THR A 30 7.30 13.14 0.99
CA THR A 30 7.01 13.41 -0.42
C THR A 30 7.10 12.15 -1.24
N ASP A 31 6.32 12.06 -2.31
CA ASP A 31 6.57 11.07 -3.35
C ASP A 31 6.14 11.56 -4.72
N LYS A 32 6.54 10.78 -5.73
CA LYS A 32 6.25 11.07 -7.13
C LYS A 32 5.90 9.79 -7.85
N THR A 33 4.71 9.74 -8.44
CA THR A 33 4.23 8.60 -9.22
C THR A 33 3.95 9.03 -10.65
N ARG A 34 4.38 8.24 -11.62
CA ARG A 34 4.04 8.38 -13.03
C ARG A 34 3.04 7.32 -13.44
N LEU A 35 1.92 7.75 -14.00
CA LEU A 35 0.94 6.90 -14.68
C LEU A 35 1.12 7.09 -16.18
N ARG A 36 1.60 6.07 -16.88
CA ARG A 36 1.69 6.16 -18.35
C ARG A 36 0.29 6.24 -18.95
N ARG A 37 0.13 6.95 -20.06
CA ARG A 37 -1.05 6.81 -20.91
C ARG A 37 -0.65 5.95 -22.11
N PRO A 38 -1.16 4.72 -22.28
CA PRO A 38 -0.94 4.01 -23.54
C PRO A 38 -1.45 4.89 -24.69
N LYS A 39 -0.75 4.88 -25.84
CA LYS A 39 -1.14 5.68 -27.02
C LYS A 39 -2.57 5.42 -27.47
N ASN A 40 -3.07 4.21 -27.21
CA ASN A 40 -4.42 3.75 -27.53
C ASN A 40 -5.26 3.57 -26.26
N TRP A 41 -5.11 4.46 -25.26
CA TRP A 41 -5.94 4.41 -24.05
C TRP A 41 -7.41 4.41 -24.46
N ASP A 42 -8.06 3.27 -24.28
CA ASP A 42 -9.51 3.12 -24.36
C ASP A 42 -9.99 2.85 -22.92
N PRO A 43 -10.79 3.74 -22.32
CA PRO A 43 -11.34 3.52 -20.97
C PRO A 43 -12.23 2.28 -20.87
N ARG A 44 -12.63 1.68 -22.00
CA ARG A 44 -13.38 0.41 -22.08
C ARG A 44 -12.46 -0.82 -22.11
N VAL A 45 -11.18 -0.64 -22.48
CA VAL A 45 -10.18 -1.72 -22.44
C VAL A 45 -9.62 -1.75 -21.02
N ARG A 46 -10.18 -2.62 -20.17
CA ARG A 46 -9.60 -3.00 -18.89
C ARG A 46 -8.31 -3.77 -19.16
N ALA A 47 -7.21 -3.08 -19.40
CA ALA A 47 -5.93 -3.73 -19.53
C ALA A 47 -5.53 -4.32 -18.17
N TYR A 48 -5.34 -5.63 -18.11
CA TYR A 48 -4.93 -6.38 -16.93
C TYR A 48 -3.54 -5.95 -16.37
N TYR A 49 -2.77 -5.13 -17.09
CA TYR A 49 -1.37 -4.80 -16.75
C TYR A 49 -0.91 -3.36 -17.08
N SER A 50 -1.79 -2.44 -17.49
CA SER A 50 -1.34 -1.08 -17.85
C SER A 50 -2.44 -0.03 -17.87
N PRO A 51 -2.18 1.20 -17.37
CA PRO A 51 -0.90 1.66 -16.87
C PRO A 51 -0.73 1.42 -15.37
N ASN A 52 0.27 0.60 -15.00
CA ASN A 52 0.68 0.52 -13.60
C ASN A 52 1.36 1.83 -13.17
N PRO A 53 1.06 2.33 -11.96
CA PRO A 53 1.80 3.44 -11.36
C PRO A 53 3.27 3.07 -11.23
N TYR A 54 4.15 3.94 -11.73
CA TYR A 54 5.60 3.80 -11.57
C TYR A 54 6.11 4.87 -10.62
N LYS A 55 6.77 4.46 -9.52
CA LYS A 55 7.39 5.40 -8.58
C LYS A 55 8.63 6.04 -9.22
N LEU A 56 8.59 7.36 -9.35
CA LEU A 56 9.75 8.19 -9.68
C LEU A 56 10.49 8.64 -8.42
N GLU A 57 9.78 8.70 -7.29
CA GLU A 57 10.30 8.95 -5.96
C GLU A 57 9.41 8.20 -4.96
N TYR A 58 10.03 7.51 -4.02
CA TYR A 58 9.35 6.76 -2.96
C TYR A 58 9.13 7.64 -1.72
N LEU A 59 8.16 7.27 -0.87
CA LEU A 59 7.85 8.02 0.35
C LEU A 59 9.04 7.99 1.32
N VAL A 60 9.56 6.80 1.59
CA VAL A 60 10.76 6.57 2.40
C VAL A 60 11.99 6.73 1.52
N LYS A 61 12.97 7.50 1.97
CA LYS A 61 14.25 7.71 1.28
C LYS A 61 15.43 7.35 2.17
N ASN A 62 15.30 7.59 3.47
CA ASN A 62 16.35 7.39 4.46
C ASN A 62 15.76 7.05 5.85
N GLU A 63 16.63 6.91 6.85
CA GLU A 63 16.24 6.55 8.21
C GLU A 63 15.34 7.59 8.90
N GLU A 64 15.46 8.87 8.55
CA GLU A 64 14.60 9.94 9.11
C GLU A 64 13.13 9.79 8.69
N ASP A 65 12.87 9.13 7.56
CA ASP A 65 11.52 8.91 7.07
C ASP A 65 10.80 7.76 7.77
N LEU A 66 11.52 6.91 8.53
CA LEU A 66 10.93 5.76 9.23
C LEU A 66 9.91 6.20 10.30
N GLU A 67 10.25 7.22 11.08
CA GLU A 67 9.32 7.74 12.09
C GLU A 67 8.09 8.40 11.46
N LYS A 68 8.30 9.05 10.31
CA LYS A 68 7.22 9.71 9.56
C LYS A 68 6.24 8.70 8.97
N ILE A 69 6.75 7.58 8.41
CA ILE A 69 5.88 6.54 7.86
C ILE A 69 5.16 5.75 8.97
N ARG A 70 5.83 5.49 10.11
CA ARG A 70 5.20 4.91 11.30
C ARG A 70 4.02 5.76 11.78
N PHE A 71 4.24 7.07 11.94
CA PHE A 71 3.19 8.01 12.30
C PHE A 71 2.05 8.01 11.28
N LEU A 72 2.36 8.00 9.97
CA LEU A 72 1.32 7.99 8.95
C LEU A 72 0.45 6.71 9.02
N ILE A 73 1.07 5.54 9.22
CA ILE A 73 0.38 4.26 9.36
C ILE A 73 -0.50 4.25 10.61
N SER A 74 0.01 4.71 11.76
CA SER A 74 -0.78 4.77 12.99
C SER A 74 -2.02 5.66 12.85
N ARG A 75 -1.91 6.79 12.13
CA ARG A 75 -3.05 7.67 11.86
C ARG A 75 -4.07 7.06 10.91
N LEU A 76 -3.64 6.20 9.98
CA LEU A 76 -4.57 5.43 9.15
C LEU A 76 -5.40 4.49 10.03
N TYR A 77 -4.78 3.85 11.03
CA TYR A 77 -5.50 3.01 11.99
C TYR A 77 -6.47 3.75 12.90
N ASP A 78 -6.08 4.93 13.38
CA ASP A 78 -7.00 5.79 14.14
C ASP A 78 -8.25 6.15 13.32
N THR A 79 -8.11 6.27 11.99
CA THR A 79 -9.19 6.70 11.09
C THR A 79 -10.02 5.53 10.56
N TYR A 80 -9.37 4.38 10.33
CA TYR A 80 -9.96 3.17 9.78
C TYR A 80 -9.55 1.98 10.67
N PRO A 81 -10.17 1.84 11.85
CA PRO A 81 -9.85 0.75 12.76
C PRO A 81 -10.26 -0.58 12.12
N LEU A 82 -9.30 -1.49 11.98
CA LEU A 82 -9.48 -2.81 11.35
C LEU A 82 -10.62 -3.62 11.96
N SER A 83 -10.89 -3.42 13.26
CA SER A 83 -11.91 -4.13 14.02
C SER A 83 -13.35 -3.87 13.56
N ASN A 84 -13.61 -2.81 12.80
CA ASN A 84 -14.98 -2.43 12.38
C ASN A 84 -15.22 -2.54 10.86
N THR A 85 -14.24 -3.02 10.10
CA THR A 85 -14.25 -2.91 8.64
C THR A 85 -13.61 -4.11 7.97
N ILE A 86 -13.92 -5.34 8.39
CA ILE A 86 -13.79 -6.46 7.46
C ILE A 86 -14.97 -6.33 6.51
N PRO A 87 -14.77 -5.91 5.26
CA PRO A 87 -15.87 -5.68 4.35
C PRO A 87 -16.62 -6.99 4.11
N ASP A 88 -17.86 -7.07 4.59
CA ASP A 88 -18.92 -8.01 4.20
C ASP A 88 -18.50 -9.46 3.87
N TYR A 89 -17.44 -10.00 4.48
CA TYR A 89 -16.96 -11.37 4.17
C TYR A 89 -18.10 -12.39 4.31
N HIS A 90 -18.87 -12.28 5.39
CA HIS A 90 -20.02 -13.15 5.63
C HIS A 90 -21.18 -12.92 4.66
N GLU A 91 -21.42 -11.69 4.22
CA GLU A 91 -22.44 -11.41 3.20
C GLU A 91 -22.01 -11.91 1.82
N VAL A 92 -20.72 -11.79 1.47
CA VAL A 92 -20.14 -12.38 0.26
C VAL A 92 -20.21 -13.90 0.32
N LYS A 93 -19.83 -14.53 1.45
CA LYS A 93 -19.93 -15.98 1.66
C LYS A 93 -21.38 -16.46 1.52
N LYS A 94 -22.33 -15.75 2.14
CA LYS A 94 -23.76 -16.03 2.01
C LYS A 94 -24.27 -15.90 0.58
N PHE A 95 -23.81 -14.90 -0.17
CA PHE A 95 -24.16 -14.71 -1.57
C PHE A 95 -23.58 -15.82 -2.47
N VAL A 96 -22.33 -16.21 -2.22
CA VAL A 96 -21.64 -17.26 -2.98
C VAL A 96 -22.24 -18.65 -2.70
N GLY A 97 -22.70 -18.90 -1.47
CA GLY A 97 -23.29 -20.16 -1.07
C GLY A 97 -22.25 -21.27 -0.85
N GLU A 98 -22.74 -22.49 -0.58
CA GLU A 98 -21.91 -23.63 -0.14
C GLU A 98 -21.01 -24.20 -1.26
N ASP A 99 -21.35 -23.98 -2.53
CA ASP A 99 -20.60 -24.52 -3.67
C ASP A 99 -19.42 -23.63 -4.11
N GLY A 100 -19.20 -22.49 -3.43
CA GLY A 100 -18.14 -21.54 -3.78
C GLY A 100 -17.19 -21.25 -2.63
N LEU A 101 -15.97 -20.87 -2.99
CA LEU A 101 -14.92 -20.48 -2.06
C LEU A 101 -14.83 -18.96 -1.98
N VAL A 102 -14.82 -18.42 -0.76
CA VAL A 102 -14.52 -17.02 -0.50
C VAL A 102 -13.20 -16.92 0.25
N GLU A 103 -12.23 -16.29 -0.38
CA GLU A 103 -10.91 -16.03 0.18
C GLU A 103 -10.82 -14.57 0.66
N TYR A 104 -10.29 -14.36 1.85
CA TYR A 104 -9.96 -13.03 2.33
C TYR A 104 -8.51 -12.70 1.97
N ALA A 105 -8.33 -11.67 1.15
CA ALA A 105 -7.00 -11.28 0.69
C ALA A 105 -6.28 -10.44 1.74
N VAL A 106 -5.19 -10.96 2.30
CA VAL A 106 -4.26 -10.18 3.14
C VAL A 106 -2.97 -9.97 2.36
N TYR A 107 -2.66 -8.71 2.09
CA TYR A 107 -1.47 -8.35 1.30
C TYR A 107 -0.22 -8.32 2.16
N GLY A 108 0.85 -8.97 1.70
CA GLY A 108 2.13 -8.94 2.38
C GLY A 108 2.77 -7.56 2.36
N ILE A 109 3.74 -7.36 3.27
CA ILE A 109 4.48 -6.09 3.45
C ILE A 109 5.28 -5.65 2.21
N ILE A 110 5.35 -6.49 1.19
CA ILE A 110 6.12 -6.31 -0.05
C ILE A 110 5.25 -6.28 -1.31
N ASP A 111 3.97 -6.69 -1.25
CA ASP A 111 3.14 -6.85 -2.45
C ASP A 111 2.55 -5.52 -2.95
N HIS A 112 2.26 -4.57 -2.05
CA HIS A 112 1.67 -3.25 -2.40
C HIS A 112 2.31 -2.06 -1.72
N VAL A 113 3.33 -2.30 -0.90
CA VAL A 113 3.99 -1.23 -0.17
C VAL A 113 5.01 -0.53 -1.09
N MET A 114 4.50 0.27 -2.02
CA MET A 114 5.30 1.18 -2.85
C MET A 114 5.80 2.41 -2.07
N VAL A 115 6.13 2.24 -0.78
CA VAL A 115 6.69 3.32 0.06
C VAL A 115 8.21 3.34 0.02
N TYR A 116 8.84 2.24 -0.39
CA TYR A 116 10.28 2.10 -0.62
C TYR A 116 10.55 1.20 -1.84
N SER A 117 11.71 1.36 -2.47
CA SER A 117 12.09 0.61 -3.67
C SER A 117 12.44 -0.83 -3.33
N LEU A 118 11.84 -1.81 -4.01
CA LEU A 118 12.20 -3.22 -3.84
C LEU A 118 13.69 -3.47 -4.13
N GLN A 119 14.23 -2.85 -5.17
CA GLN A 119 15.65 -2.92 -5.48
C GLN A 119 16.49 -2.36 -4.33
N ASP A 120 16.07 -1.25 -3.73
CA ASP A 120 16.79 -0.65 -2.61
C ASP A 120 16.63 -1.48 -1.32
N MET A 121 15.51 -2.19 -1.14
CA MET A 121 15.36 -3.19 -0.06
C MET A 121 16.38 -4.32 -0.20
N MET A 122 16.52 -4.87 -1.41
CA MET A 122 17.52 -5.91 -1.69
C MET A 122 18.94 -5.40 -1.45
N ILE A 123 19.24 -4.15 -1.79
CA ILE A 123 20.54 -3.53 -1.51
C ILE A 123 20.71 -3.29 0.00
N ALA A 124 19.69 -2.79 0.68
CA ALA A 124 19.69 -2.52 2.12
C ALA A 124 19.92 -3.79 2.93
N TYR A 125 19.45 -4.96 2.47
CA TYR A 125 19.76 -6.25 3.09
C TYR A 125 21.28 -6.44 3.30
N PHE A 126 22.09 -6.06 2.31
CA PHE A 126 23.55 -6.18 2.37
C PHE A 126 24.25 -4.97 2.96
N LYS A 127 23.71 -3.76 2.73
CA LYS A 127 24.41 -2.50 3.06
C LYS A 127 23.93 -1.81 4.33
N ASN A 128 22.68 -2.03 4.74
CA ASN A 128 22.08 -1.40 5.90
C ASN A 128 20.93 -2.26 6.45
N ARG A 129 21.29 -3.44 6.97
CA ARG A 129 20.31 -4.42 7.46
C ARG A 129 19.41 -3.85 8.55
N LYS A 130 19.98 -3.05 9.47
CA LYS A 130 19.24 -2.40 10.56
C LYS A 130 18.14 -1.47 10.05
N PHE A 131 18.38 -0.71 8.98
CA PHE A 131 17.35 0.12 8.35
C PHE A 131 16.23 -0.75 7.76
N LEU A 132 16.60 -1.81 7.03
CA LEU A 132 15.62 -2.70 6.43
C LEU A 132 14.74 -3.38 7.49
N ASP A 133 15.33 -3.91 8.55
CA ASP A 133 14.58 -4.57 9.62
C ASP A 133 13.55 -3.62 10.27
N LYS A 134 13.96 -2.37 10.57
CA LYS A 134 13.03 -1.35 11.09
C LYS A 134 11.91 -1.02 10.11
N LEU A 135 12.22 -0.91 8.81
CA LEU A 135 11.21 -0.65 7.79
C LEU A 135 10.20 -1.81 7.73
N LEU A 136 10.68 -3.05 7.70
CA LEU A 136 9.82 -4.23 7.65
C LEU A 136 8.96 -4.35 8.91
N GLU A 137 9.49 -4.04 10.09
CA GLU A 137 8.74 -4.02 11.35
C GLU A 137 7.58 -3.01 11.29
N ILE A 138 7.84 -1.78 10.85
CA ILE A 138 6.80 -0.74 10.68
C ILE A 138 5.70 -1.21 9.70
N LEU A 139 6.09 -1.92 8.64
CA LEU A 139 5.16 -2.41 7.62
C LEU A 139 4.47 -3.71 8.02
N TRP A 140 5.00 -4.45 8.98
CA TRP A 140 4.42 -5.70 9.47
C TRP A 140 3.25 -5.47 10.40
N GLU A 141 3.36 -4.51 11.32
CA GLU A 141 2.29 -4.11 12.24
C GLU A 141 0.90 -4.06 11.57
N PRO A 142 0.73 -3.40 10.41
CA PRO A 142 -0.56 -3.37 9.75
C PRO A 142 -1.06 -4.73 9.23
N VAL A 143 -0.16 -5.52 8.63
CA VAL A 143 -0.50 -6.81 8.02
C VAL A 143 -0.86 -7.83 9.10
N GLU A 144 -0.13 -7.82 10.21
CA GLU A 144 -0.41 -8.67 11.37
C GLU A 144 -1.78 -8.35 11.97
N ALA A 145 -2.08 -7.07 12.19
CA ALA A 145 -3.36 -6.64 12.74
C ALA A 145 -4.54 -7.03 11.83
N GLU A 146 -4.41 -6.87 10.50
CA GLU A 146 -5.45 -7.29 9.55
C GLU A 146 -5.62 -8.82 9.54
N THR A 147 -4.51 -9.56 9.59
CA THR A 147 -4.54 -11.03 9.66
C THR A 147 -5.27 -11.50 10.90
N ILE A 148 -4.95 -10.93 12.07
CA ILE A 148 -5.61 -11.28 13.34
C ILE A 148 -7.10 -10.97 13.27
N ALA A 149 -7.48 -9.77 12.79
CA ALA A 149 -8.88 -9.39 12.66
C ALA A 149 -9.65 -10.36 11.74
N ALA A 150 -9.06 -10.76 10.61
CA ALA A 150 -9.66 -11.72 9.68
C ALA A 150 -9.88 -13.10 10.31
N LEU A 151 -8.91 -13.59 11.08
CA LEU A 151 -9.03 -14.85 11.82
C LEU A 151 -10.11 -14.76 12.91
N GLU A 152 -10.16 -13.66 13.67
CA GLU A 152 -11.16 -13.44 14.71
C GLU A 152 -12.59 -13.33 14.15
N ALA A 153 -12.73 -12.81 12.93
CA ALA A 153 -14.00 -12.78 12.20
C ALA A 153 -14.40 -14.14 11.61
N GLY A 154 -13.57 -15.19 11.74
CA GLY A 154 -13.93 -16.52 11.28
C GLY A 154 -13.91 -16.67 9.75
N VAL A 155 -12.97 -15.98 9.09
CA VAL A 155 -12.64 -16.24 7.68
C VAL A 155 -12.15 -17.69 7.53
N ASP A 156 -12.66 -18.43 6.54
CA ASP A 156 -12.25 -19.82 6.30
C ASP A 156 -10.88 -19.93 5.63
N VAL A 157 -10.57 -19.03 4.70
CA VAL A 157 -9.34 -19.05 3.89
C VAL A 157 -8.76 -17.65 3.79
N ILE A 158 -7.50 -17.52 4.22
CA ILE A 158 -6.67 -16.36 3.93
C ILE A 158 -5.91 -16.62 2.64
N PHE A 159 -6.05 -15.69 1.69
CA PHE A 159 -5.24 -15.65 0.49
C PHE A 159 -4.18 -14.56 0.64
N THR A 160 -2.91 -14.93 0.55
CA THR A 160 -1.81 -13.96 0.45
C THR A 160 -1.40 -13.89 -1.01
N PRO A 161 -1.62 -12.76 -1.70
CA PRO A 161 -1.20 -12.62 -3.08
C PRO A 161 0.32 -12.63 -3.20
N TRP A 162 0.83 -13.11 -4.32
CA TRP A 162 2.27 -13.17 -4.61
C TRP A 162 2.55 -12.46 -5.92
N TYR A 163 2.56 -11.14 -5.93
CA TYR A 163 2.93 -10.41 -7.15
C TYR A 163 3.59 -9.08 -6.83
N PHE A 164 4.77 -8.89 -7.41
CA PHE A 164 5.55 -7.68 -7.30
C PHE A 164 5.11 -6.70 -8.40
N CYS A 165 4.58 -5.54 -8.02
CA CYS A 165 4.16 -4.46 -8.94
C CYS A 165 5.18 -3.33 -9.03
#